data_AF-A0A6D2G690-F1
#
_entry.id   AF-A0A6D2G690-F1
#
_cell.length_a   1.000
_cell.length_b   1.000
_cell.length_c   1.000
_cell.angle_alpha   90.00
_cell.angle_beta   90.00
_cell.angle_gamma   90.00
#
_symmetry.space_group_name_H-M   'P 1'
#
loop_
_entity.id
_entity.type
_entity.pdbx_description
1 polymer ?
#
loop_
_entity_poly.entity_id
_entity_poly.type
_entity_poly.pdbx_seq_one_letter_code
_entity_poly.pdbx_strand_id
1 'polypeptide(L)'
;MCANYDIRMESFSLKSNGKFYKTKIALACSLGLAFQASATDISNGTWDTFTYDGSTVGPVYQGYADWNADDADVYPVINNAVVNGVISTNYLDADTANPNSLSVSNTTIHGMVTSACMTDGCIDTVQNYNDPLTLTVDNSTIDDSFEHFDYYDADGTAAGTIPTYALGTAITLDQESNIAIQNNSHVAGITLGQEEQDYADSGSTDSFVDNITVTDSTVTSGSWTELDTTGFYGQSEKPSDYSGDATMAVNYDVNGDGAINSNDRIVNMNDVALAAIDNSASEESMKTNATFNNSTLTGDVLFVSTFNSGFAPQGADTNADGVIDSNMGYSDDSLNQDEMNLTLDNGSKWVGAAISEVQATANLYDVAANSLWPASTYNADTGYVDGADVFQSGVFNVTLDHGSEWDTSKASTIDTLTVNNGSQVNVESSSPAGR
;
A
#
# COMPACT_ATOMS: atom_id res chain seq x y z
N MET A 1 -29.68 43.63 41.64
CA MET A 1 -28.98 42.34 41.46
C MET A 1 -29.90 41.51 40.59
N CYS A 2 -29.64 41.19 39.33
CA CYS A 2 -28.40 41.08 38.57
C CYS A 2 -28.52 41.79 37.20
N ALA A 3 -27.37 42.17 36.67
CA ALA A 3 -27.21 42.81 35.37
C ALA A 3 -27.26 41.78 34.23
N ASN A 4 -27.81 42.22 33.10
CA ASN A 4 -27.73 41.55 31.80
C ASN A 4 -26.27 41.46 31.34
N TYR A 5 -25.85 40.30 30.86
CA TYR A 5 -24.75 40.17 29.90
C TYR A 5 -25.29 39.47 28.66
N ASP A 6 -25.30 40.22 27.57
CA ASP A 6 -25.61 39.80 26.22
C ASP A 6 -24.34 39.16 25.65
N ILE A 7 -24.34 37.83 25.46
CA ILE A 7 -23.27 37.13 24.75
C ILE A 7 -23.77 36.90 23.33
N ARG A 8 -23.29 37.73 22.41
CA ARG A 8 -23.36 37.45 20.98
C ARG A 8 -22.47 36.24 20.71
N MET A 9 -23.08 35.11 20.33
CA MET A 9 -22.34 34.06 19.64
C MET A 9 -22.14 34.52 18.20
N GLU A 10 -20.93 34.97 17.89
CA GLU A 10 -20.46 35.03 16.51
C GLU A 10 -20.44 33.60 15.97
N SER A 11 -20.98 33.42 14.77
CA SER A 11 -20.96 32.17 14.04
C SER A 11 -19.51 31.80 13.72
N PHE A 12 -18.93 30.90 14.51
CA PHE A 12 -17.71 30.19 14.13
C PHE A 12 -18.09 29.17 13.06
N SER A 13 -17.84 29.52 11.79
CA SER A 13 -17.85 28.53 10.71
C SER A 13 -16.60 27.69 10.85
N LEU A 14 -16.72 26.52 11.48
CA LEU A 14 -15.73 25.46 11.32
C LEU A 14 -15.78 25.04 9.85
N LYS A 15 -14.75 25.38 9.08
CA LYS A 15 -14.46 24.66 7.84
C LYS A 15 -14.18 23.21 8.27
N SER A 16 -15.10 22.30 7.97
CA SER A 16 -14.85 20.88 8.17
C SER A 16 -13.88 20.42 7.08
N ASN A 17 -12.65 20.09 7.45
CA ASN A 17 -11.82 19.22 6.61
C ASN A 17 -12.39 17.80 6.74
N GLY A 18 -12.77 17.21 5.60
CA GLY A 18 -13.88 16.28 5.46
C GLY A 18 -13.70 14.84 5.95
N LYS A 19 -12.49 14.35 6.29
CA LYS A 19 -12.30 12.89 6.52
C LYS A 19 -12.02 12.42 7.96
N PHE A 20 -11.73 13.29 8.93
CA PHE A 20 -11.21 12.84 10.25
C PHE A 20 -12.21 12.21 11.26
N TYR A 21 -13.48 11.96 10.89
CA TYR A 21 -14.49 11.48 11.85
C TYR A 21 -15.08 10.09 11.59
N LYS A 22 -14.62 9.33 10.58
CA LYS A 22 -15.16 7.98 10.32
C LYS A 22 -14.18 6.81 10.45
N THR A 23 -12.87 7.03 10.63
CA THR A 23 -11.88 5.93 10.78
C THR A 23 -11.72 5.45 12.22
N LYS A 24 -12.79 5.48 13.04
CA LYS A 24 -12.76 4.87 14.37
C LYS A 24 -13.36 3.47 14.33
N ILE A 25 -12.45 2.50 14.26
CA ILE A 25 -12.58 1.17 14.88
C ILE A 25 -13.80 0.39 14.39
N ALA A 26 -13.63 -0.39 13.33
CA ALA A 26 -14.35 -1.65 13.16
C ALA A 26 -13.50 -2.77 13.78
N LEU A 27 -13.44 -2.81 15.11
CA LEU A 27 -12.88 -3.93 15.84
C LEU A 27 -13.85 -5.12 15.69
N ALA A 28 -13.32 -6.23 15.20
CA ALA A 28 -14.00 -7.48 14.91
C ALA A 28 -15.06 -7.88 15.96
N CYS A 29 -16.31 -7.98 15.51
CA CYS A 29 -17.30 -8.86 16.11
C CYS A 29 -18.23 -9.36 15.00
N SER A 30 -18.00 -10.61 14.61
CA SER A 30 -18.84 -11.48 13.79
C SER A 30 -20.33 -11.11 13.78
N LEU A 31 -20.84 -10.71 12.62
CA LEU A 31 -22.27 -10.78 12.30
C LEU A 31 -22.45 -11.71 11.10
N GLY A 32 -22.72 -12.98 11.40
CA GLY A 32 -23.34 -13.88 10.45
C GLY A 32 -24.75 -13.39 10.15
N LEU A 33 -24.90 -12.65 9.06
CA LEU A 33 -26.17 -12.41 8.41
C LEU A 33 -26.11 -13.15 7.08
N ALA A 34 -26.80 -14.30 7.03
CA ALA A 34 -27.02 -15.02 5.80
C ALA A 34 -27.93 -14.17 4.89
N PHE A 35 -27.32 -13.48 3.94
CA PHE A 35 -27.94 -13.16 2.67
C PHE A 35 -27.40 -14.19 1.67
N GLN A 36 -28.30 -14.95 1.04
CA GLN A 36 -27.91 -15.76 -0.11
C GLN A 36 -27.58 -14.80 -1.26
N ALA A 37 -26.33 -14.38 -1.31
CA ALA A 37 -25.65 -13.96 -2.53
C ALA A 37 -25.55 -15.17 -3.46
N SER A 38 -25.79 -14.95 -4.74
CA SER A 38 -25.68 -15.97 -5.79
C SER A 38 -24.23 -16.31 -6.16
N ALA A 39 -23.24 -15.59 -5.60
CA ALA A 39 -21.82 -15.93 -5.65
C ALA A 39 -21.54 -17.25 -4.89
N THR A 40 -20.49 -17.97 -5.30
CA THR A 40 -20.19 -19.28 -4.72
C THR A 40 -19.54 -19.11 -3.34
N ASP A 41 -20.18 -19.64 -2.30
CA ASP A 41 -19.51 -19.84 -1.01
C ASP A 41 -18.51 -21.00 -1.14
N ILE A 42 -17.22 -20.65 -1.15
CA ILE A 42 -16.11 -21.60 -1.28
C ILE A 42 -15.63 -22.15 0.07
N SER A 43 -16.28 -21.77 1.18
CA SER A 43 -15.89 -22.15 2.53
C SER A 43 -15.89 -23.67 2.73
N ASN A 44 -14.96 -24.18 3.55
CA ASN A 44 -14.80 -25.61 3.86
C ASN A 44 -14.37 -26.49 2.66
N GLY A 45 -13.79 -25.90 1.62
CA GLY A 45 -13.39 -26.59 0.41
C GLY A 45 -12.04 -26.13 -0.14
N THR A 46 -11.72 -26.67 -1.32
CA THR A 46 -10.62 -26.18 -2.16
C THR A 46 -11.21 -25.48 -3.38
N TRP A 47 -10.68 -24.32 -3.74
CA TRP A 47 -11.12 -23.54 -4.89
C TRP A 47 -9.93 -23.16 -5.76
N ASP A 48 -10.00 -23.51 -7.04
CA ASP A 48 -9.03 -23.06 -8.03
C ASP A 48 -9.64 -21.87 -8.78
N THR A 49 -8.93 -20.75 -8.85
CA THR A 49 -9.45 -19.53 -9.50
C THR A 49 -9.29 -19.58 -11.02
N PHE A 50 -8.54 -20.55 -11.53
CA PHE A 50 -8.36 -20.79 -12.96
C PHE A 50 -8.73 -22.23 -13.30
N THR A 51 -9.46 -22.41 -14.38
CA THR A 51 -9.76 -23.73 -14.93
C THR A 51 -9.53 -23.77 -16.43
N TYR A 52 -9.16 -24.94 -16.95
CA TYR A 52 -9.07 -25.17 -18.39
C TYR A 52 -9.41 -26.62 -18.70
N ASP A 53 -10.32 -26.85 -19.64
CA ASP A 53 -10.81 -28.18 -20.00
C ASP A 53 -10.46 -28.59 -21.45
N GLY A 54 -9.73 -27.76 -22.18
CA GLY A 54 -9.37 -27.99 -23.59
C GLY A 54 -10.54 -27.84 -24.57
N SER A 55 -11.73 -27.45 -24.12
CA SER A 55 -12.92 -27.26 -24.96
C SER A 55 -13.23 -25.79 -25.26
N THR A 56 -12.68 -24.88 -24.46
CA THR A 56 -12.72 -23.43 -24.64
C THR A 56 -11.49 -22.92 -25.40
N VAL A 57 -11.56 -21.68 -25.90
CA VAL A 57 -10.44 -21.03 -26.62
C VAL A 57 -9.28 -20.70 -25.68
N GLY A 58 -9.52 -20.64 -24.37
CA GLY A 58 -8.53 -20.35 -23.34
C GLY A 58 -9.03 -20.70 -21.94
N PRO A 59 -8.19 -20.51 -20.92
CA PRO A 59 -8.55 -20.73 -19.52
C PRO A 59 -9.70 -19.82 -19.09
N VAL A 60 -10.49 -20.29 -18.13
CA VAL A 60 -11.57 -19.56 -17.48
C VAL A 60 -11.06 -19.09 -16.13
N TYR A 61 -11.16 -17.79 -15.89
CA TYR A 61 -10.96 -17.20 -14.57
C TYR A 61 -12.30 -17.19 -13.82
N GLN A 62 -12.25 -17.58 -12.55
CA GLN A 62 -13.41 -17.73 -11.66
C GLN A 62 -13.07 -17.27 -10.23
N GLY A 63 -12.32 -16.17 -10.13
CA GLY A 63 -11.79 -15.64 -8.87
C GLY A 63 -12.32 -14.26 -8.48
N TYR A 64 -13.31 -13.71 -9.19
CA TYR A 64 -13.89 -12.42 -8.80
C TYR A 64 -14.73 -12.58 -7.54
N ALA A 65 -14.36 -11.84 -6.49
CA ALA A 65 -15.15 -11.70 -5.28
C ALA A 65 -16.17 -10.57 -5.45
N ASP A 66 -17.44 -10.83 -5.17
CA ASP A 66 -18.49 -9.83 -5.02
C ASP A 66 -19.76 -10.46 -4.38
N TRP A 67 -20.63 -9.61 -3.85
CA TRP A 67 -21.89 -9.97 -3.20
C TRP A 67 -22.99 -10.39 -4.19
N ASN A 68 -22.86 -10.10 -5.49
CA ASN A 68 -23.88 -10.41 -6.50
C ASN A 68 -23.32 -11.23 -7.68
N ALA A 69 -24.13 -12.08 -8.34
CA ALA A 69 -23.60 -13.09 -9.28
C ALA A 69 -23.57 -12.73 -10.76
N ASP A 70 -23.99 -11.53 -11.17
CA ASP A 70 -23.92 -11.23 -12.60
C ASP A 70 -22.46 -11.17 -13.07
N ASP A 71 -21.53 -10.77 -12.19
CA ASP A 71 -20.09 -10.65 -12.46
C ASP A 71 -19.18 -11.30 -11.38
N ALA A 72 -19.74 -11.95 -10.33
CA ALA A 72 -18.97 -12.59 -9.25
C ALA A 72 -18.96 -14.12 -9.28
N ASP A 73 -17.80 -14.67 -8.95
CA ASP A 73 -17.58 -16.11 -8.79
C ASP A 73 -17.59 -16.53 -7.32
N VAL A 74 -17.00 -15.70 -6.46
CA VAL A 74 -16.65 -16.01 -5.07
C VAL A 74 -17.41 -15.10 -4.10
N TYR A 75 -18.08 -15.70 -3.12
CA TYR A 75 -18.68 -14.95 -2.03
C TYR A 75 -17.59 -14.34 -1.12
N PRO A 76 -17.62 -13.04 -0.79
CA PRO A 76 -16.49 -12.34 -0.16
C PRO A 76 -16.33 -12.62 1.34
N VAL A 77 -17.01 -13.62 1.89
CA VAL A 77 -16.77 -14.13 3.25
C VAL A 77 -16.28 -15.56 3.13
N ILE A 78 -14.96 -15.71 3.04
CA ILE A 78 -14.26 -16.97 2.86
C ILE A 78 -13.83 -17.51 4.23
N ASN A 79 -14.27 -18.72 4.58
CA ASN A 79 -13.89 -19.35 5.83
C ASN A 79 -13.47 -20.81 5.67
N ASN A 80 -12.35 -21.19 6.30
CA ASN A 80 -11.87 -22.57 6.34
C ASN A 80 -11.68 -23.17 4.93
N ALA A 81 -11.12 -22.39 4.00
CA ALA A 81 -10.90 -22.82 2.62
C ALA A 81 -9.41 -22.97 2.30
N VAL A 82 -9.11 -23.66 1.19
CA VAL A 82 -7.83 -23.60 0.49
C VAL A 82 -8.10 -23.02 -0.89
N VAL A 83 -7.48 -21.89 -1.22
CA VAL A 83 -7.61 -21.26 -2.53
C VAL A 83 -6.29 -21.40 -3.27
N ASN A 84 -6.31 -21.87 -4.51
CA ASN A 84 -5.14 -21.85 -5.39
C ASN A 84 -5.41 -20.83 -6.51
N GLY A 85 -4.66 -19.75 -6.51
CA GLY A 85 -4.73 -18.71 -7.52
C GLY A 85 -5.03 -17.32 -6.96
N VAL A 86 -5.77 -16.52 -7.73
CA VAL A 86 -5.92 -15.08 -7.54
C VAL A 86 -7.37 -14.75 -7.25
N ILE A 87 -7.64 -14.17 -6.08
CA ILE A 87 -8.94 -13.57 -5.75
C ILE A 87 -8.90 -12.09 -6.14
N SER A 88 -9.78 -11.66 -7.04
CA SER A 88 -9.89 -10.26 -7.43
C SER A 88 -11.07 -9.58 -6.74
N THR A 89 -10.83 -8.38 -6.22
CA THR A 89 -11.81 -7.50 -5.58
C THR A 89 -12.40 -6.48 -6.55
N ASN A 90 -12.06 -6.56 -7.84
CA ASN A 90 -12.42 -5.58 -8.89
C ASN A 90 -13.91 -5.21 -8.91
N TYR A 91 -14.81 -6.14 -8.56
CA TYR A 91 -16.25 -5.90 -8.59
C TYR A 91 -16.87 -5.60 -7.21
N LEU A 92 -16.12 -5.65 -6.11
CA LEU A 92 -16.70 -5.46 -4.76
C LEU A 92 -17.30 -4.07 -4.55
N ASP A 93 -16.69 -3.03 -5.13
CA ASP A 93 -17.22 -1.66 -5.03
C ASP A 93 -18.38 -1.39 -6.03
N ALA A 94 -18.64 -2.29 -6.98
CA ALA A 94 -19.74 -2.13 -7.92
C ALA A 94 -21.12 -2.27 -7.23
N ASP A 95 -21.19 -3.01 -6.12
CA ASP A 95 -22.42 -3.24 -5.39
C ASP A 95 -22.70 -2.15 -4.34
N THR A 96 -23.42 -1.12 -4.77
CA THR A 96 -23.86 -0.02 -3.87
C THR A 96 -24.78 -0.45 -2.71
N ALA A 97 -25.26 -1.70 -2.65
CA ALA A 97 -26.14 -2.20 -1.59
C ALA A 97 -25.40 -2.97 -0.50
N ASN A 98 -24.17 -3.43 -0.78
CA ASN A 98 -23.35 -4.22 0.12
C ASN A 98 -22.02 -3.50 0.43
N PRO A 99 -21.30 -3.87 1.50
CA PRO A 99 -20.05 -3.21 1.83
C PRO A 99 -18.91 -3.65 0.88
N ASN A 100 -18.07 -2.71 0.44
CA ASN A 100 -16.80 -3.01 -0.22
C ASN A 100 -15.84 -3.73 0.75
N SER A 101 -15.97 -5.05 0.87
CA SER A 101 -15.26 -5.82 1.89
C SER A 101 -15.02 -7.27 1.50
N LEU A 102 -13.83 -7.77 1.86
CA LEU A 102 -13.42 -9.16 1.72
C LEU A 102 -12.92 -9.67 3.08
N SER A 103 -13.50 -10.76 3.56
CA SER A 103 -13.12 -11.41 4.82
C SER A 103 -12.58 -12.81 4.55
N VAL A 104 -11.32 -13.03 4.89
CA VAL A 104 -10.61 -14.31 4.78
C VAL A 104 -10.31 -14.81 6.18
N SER A 105 -10.88 -15.95 6.56
CA SER A 105 -10.73 -16.51 7.91
C SER A 105 -10.40 -18.00 7.90
N ASN A 106 -9.49 -18.46 8.77
CA ASN A 106 -9.06 -19.86 8.83
C ASN A 106 -8.66 -20.45 7.47
N THR A 107 -8.18 -19.63 6.54
CA THR A 107 -8.05 -19.97 5.12
C THR A 107 -6.59 -19.89 4.70
N THR A 108 -6.19 -20.74 3.76
CA THR A 108 -4.91 -20.63 3.08
C THR A 108 -5.15 -20.25 1.63
N ILE A 109 -4.61 -19.13 1.18
CA ILE A 109 -4.59 -18.71 -0.21
C ILE A 109 -3.16 -18.90 -0.72
N HIS A 110 -2.99 -19.88 -1.60
CA HIS A 110 -1.79 -20.06 -2.40
C HIS A 110 -1.90 -19.14 -3.61
N GLY A 111 -1.34 -17.93 -3.49
CA GLY A 111 -1.45 -16.88 -4.51
C GLY A 111 -1.79 -15.52 -3.90
N MET A 112 -2.77 -14.85 -4.48
CA MET A 112 -2.92 -13.39 -4.34
C MET A 112 -4.36 -12.96 -4.09
N VAL A 113 -4.52 -11.87 -3.34
CA VAL A 113 -5.70 -11.00 -3.35
C VAL A 113 -5.33 -9.73 -4.09
N THR A 114 -6.09 -9.37 -5.13
CA THR A 114 -5.81 -8.17 -5.95
C THR A 114 -7.06 -7.32 -6.21
N SER A 115 -6.89 -6.06 -6.60
CA SER A 115 -7.95 -5.23 -7.20
C SER A 115 -8.01 -5.34 -8.71
N ALA A 116 -6.99 -5.95 -9.35
CA ALA A 116 -6.86 -5.95 -10.79
C ALA A 116 -8.02 -6.65 -11.50
N CYS A 117 -8.36 -6.11 -12.66
CA CYS A 117 -9.16 -6.79 -13.66
C CYS A 117 -8.37 -7.96 -14.27
N MET A 118 -8.93 -9.16 -14.21
CA MET A 118 -8.26 -10.43 -14.59
C MET A 118 -8.70 -10.96 -15.96
N THR A 119 -9.69 -10.33 -16.60
CA THR A 119 -10.30 -10.77 -17.86
C THR A 119 -10.59 -9.58 -18.76
N ASP A 120 -10.70 -9.78 -20.07
CA ASP A 120 -11.13 -8.70 -20.96
C ASP A 120 -12.54 -8.20 -20.60
N GLY A 121 -12.72 -6.89 -20.55
CA GLY A 121 -14.04 -6.26 -20.47
C GLY A 121 -14.55 -5.97 -19.06
N CYS A 122 -13.69 -5.99 -18.04
CA CYS A 122 -14.05 -5.28 -16.80
C CYS A 122 -14.33 -3.82 -17.14
N ILE A 123 -15.36 -3.27 -16.52
CA ILE A 123 -15.62 -1.84 -16.56
C ILE A 123 -14.72 -1.26 -15.47
N ASP A 124 -13.96 -0.21 -15.78
CA ASP A 124 -13.27 0.58 -14.76
C ASP A 124 -14.34 1.10 -13.80
N THR A 125 -14.49 0.44 -12.66
CA THR A 125 -15.33 0.93 -11.58
C THR A 125 -14.55 2.04 -10.93
N VAL A 126 -14.85 3.26 -11.35
CA VAL A 126 -14.45 4.45 -10.61
C VAL A 126 -14.87 4.24 -9.16
N GLN A 127 -13.87 4.12 -8.27
CA GLN A 127 -14.08 3.98 -6.85
C GLN A 127 -14.85 5.20 -6.35
N ASN A 128 -15.97 4.96 -5.66
CA ASN A 128 -16.65 6.06 -5.01
C ASN A 128 -15.89 6.42 -3.73
N TYR A 129 -15.49 7.69 -3.60
CA TYR A 129 -14.81 8.35 -2.46
C TYR A 129 -15.15 7.88 -1.01
N ASN A 130 -16.28 7.23 -0.79
CA ASN A 130 -16.79 6.87 0.54
C ASN A 130 -16.64 5.40 0.93
N ASP A 131 -16.12 4.52 0.07
CA ASP A 131 -16.08 3.08 0.37
C ASP A 131 -14.70 2.43 0.12
N PRO A 132 -13.67 2.78 0.91
CA PRO A 132 -12.40 2.05 0.88
C PRO A 132 -12.60 0.55 1.13
N LEU A 133 -11.86 -0.29 0.41
CA LEU A 133 -11.91 -1.74 0.58
C LEU A 133 -11.59 -2.12 2.04
N THR A 134 -12.50 -2.81 2.70
CA THR A 134 -12.22 -3.43 3.99
C THR A 134 -11.75 -4.87 3.79
N LEU A 135 -10.44 -5.12 3.89
CA LEU A 135 -9.84 -6.45 3.78
C LEU A 135 -9.49 -6.97 5.18
N THR A 136 -10.03 -8.14 5.55
CA THR A 136 -9.67 -8.82 6.81
C THR A 136 -9.02 -10.18 6.52
N VAL A 137 -7.84 -10.41 7.09
CA VAL A 137 -7.10 -11.68 7.06
C VAL A 137 -6.94 -12.18 8.49
N ASP A 138 -7.77 -13.14 8.89
CA ASP A 138 -7.91 -13.60 10.28
C ASP A 138 -7.53 -15.09 10.41
N ASN A 139 -6.49 -15.40 11.20
CA ASN A 139 -5.97 -16.75 11.36
C ASN A 139 -5.78 -17.48 10.02
N SER A 140 -5.18 -16.76 9.06
CA SER A 140 -5.11 -17.17 7.65
C SER A 140 -3.73 -16.95 7.08
N THR A 141 -3.41 -17.67 6.01
CA THR A 141 -2.16 -17.53 5.27
C THR A 141 -2.44 -17.10 3.85
N ILE A 142 -1.73 -16.09 3.35
CA ILE A 142 -1.65 -15.73 1.93
C ILE A 142 -0.17 -15.75 1.57
N ASP A 143 0.29 -16.80 0.90
CA ASP A 143 1.73 -17.12 0.78
C ASP A 143 2.33 -16.88 -0.62
N ASP A 144 1.60 -16.21 -1.53
CA ASP A 144 2.08 -15.79 -2.85
C ASP A 144 2.75 -16.91 -3.65
N SER A 145 2.40 -18.17 -3.38
CA SER A 145 3.10 -19.31 -3.97
C SER A 145 2.57 -19.71 -5.35
N PHE A 146 1.48 -19.07 -5.79
CA PHE A 146 0.86 -19.31 -7.09
C PHE A 146 1.35 -18.27 -8.08
N GLU A 147 2.50 -18.58 -8.68
CA GLU A 147 3.21 -17.66 -9.57
C GLU A 147 2.71 -17.72 -11.01
N HIS A 148 2.11 -18.85 -11.43
CA HIS A 148 1.51 -18.97 -12.75
C HIS A 148 0.45 -20.07 -12.83
N PHE A 149 -0.47 -19.95 -13.79
CA PHE A 149 -1.36 -21.03 -14.19
C PHE A 149 -0.91 -21.63 -15.53
N ASP A 150 -0.30 -22.81 -15.47
CA ASP A 150 0.01 -23.61 -16.65
C ASP A 150 -1.21 -24.46 -17.06
N TYR A 151 -1.56 -24.42 -18.34
CA TYR A 151 -2.69 -25.19 -18.86
C TYR A 151 -2.31 -25.97 -20.12
N TYR A 152 -2.95 -27.14 -20.26
CA TYR A 152 -2.64 -28.15 -21.26
C TYR A 152 -3.90 -28.53 -22.02
N ASP A 153 -3.77 -28.73 -23.33
CA ASP A 153 -4.82 -29.29 -24.17
C ASP A 153 -5.23 -30.69 -23.68
N ALA A 154 -6.40 -31.16 -24.12
CA ALA A 154 -6.93 -32.48 -23.75
C ALA A 154 -5.99 -33.67 -24.11
N ASP A 155 -5.02 -33.45 -25.00
CA ASP A 155 -4.00 -34.43 -25.38
C ASP A 155 -2.70 -34.35 -24.56
N GLY A 156 -2.64 -33.43 -23.58
CA GLY A 156 -1.50 -33.20 -22.69
C GLY A 156 -0.42 -32.28 -23.26
N THR A 157 -0.65 -31.67 -24.43
CA THR A 157 0.25 -30.65 -24.99
C THR A 157 0.11 -29.35 -24.22
N ALA A 158 1.22 -28.67 -23.92
CA ALA A 158 1.17 -27.35 -23.28
C ALA A 158 0.44 -26.37 -24.19
N ALA A 159 -0.65 -25.78 -23.69
CA ALA A 159 -1.48 -24.83 -24.41
C ALA A 159 -1.08 -23.38 -24.09
N GLY A 160 -0.67 -23.12 -22.84
CA GLY A 160 -0.10 -21.83 -22.45
C GLY A 160 0.10 -21.69 -20.94
N THR A 161 0.47 -20.47 -20.55
CA THR A 161 0.74 -20.08 -19.16
C THR A 161 0.17 -18.69 -18.91
N ILE A 162 -0.46 -18.47 -17.75
CA ILE A 162 -0.83 -17.15 -17.24
C ILE A 162 0.15 -16.81 -16.11
N PRO A 163 1.04 -15.80 -16.27
CA PRO A 163 1.98 -15.40 -15.24
C PRO A 163 1.30 -14.51 -14.19
N THR A 164 0.89 -15.09 -13.06
CA THR A 164 0.22 -14.34 -11.98
C THR A 164 1.21 -13.60 -11.08
N TYR A 165 2.49 -14.01 -11.02
CA TYR A 165 3.56 -13.29 -10.33
C TYR A 165 3.74 -11.85 -10.83
N ALA A 166 3.33 -11.59 -12.08
CA ALA A 166 3.45 -10.26 -12.70
C ALA A 166 2.43 -9.26 -12.15
N LEU A 167 1.45 -9.71 -11.37
CA LEU A 167 0.42 -8.86 -10.76
C LEU A 167 0.90 -8.20 -9.46
N GLY A 168 1.97 -8.69 -8.83
CA GLY A 168 2.49 -8.17 -7.56
C GLY A 168 2.70 -9.25 -6.51
N THR A 169 2.46 -8.91 -5.24
CA THR A 169 2.63 -9.81 -4.07
C THR A 169 1.30 -10.35 -3.55
N ALA A 170 1.32 -11.14 -2.46
CA ALA A 170 0.14 -11.75 -1.82
C ALA A 170 -1.08 -10.83 -1.69
N ILE A 171 -0.88 -9.55 -1.38
CA ILE A 171 -1.93 -8.53 -1.43
C ILE A 171 -1.46 -7.43 -2.37
N THR A 172 -2.15 -7.23 -3.49
CA THR A 172 -1.82 -6.15 -4.45
C THR A 172 -3.06 -5.34 -4.82
N LEU A 173 -3.18 -4.14 -4.23
CA LEU A 173 -4.39 -3.34 -4.29
C LEU A 173 -4.09 -1.95 -4.81
N ASP A 174 -4.75 -1.60 -5.89
CA ASP A 174 -4.73 -0.29 -6.51
C ASP A 174 -6.01 0.49 -6.14
N GLN A 175 -6.35 0.52 -4.84
CA GLN A 175 -7.56 1.20 -4.32
C GLN A 175 -7.39 1.55 -2.84
N GLU A 176 -8.09 2.58 -2.35
CA GLU A 176 -8.05 2.94 -0.92
C GLU A 176 -8.46 1.73 -0.07
N SER A 177 -7.61 1.36 0.89
CA SER A 177 -7.78 0.10 1.60
C SER A 177 -7.63 0.21 3.12
N ASN A 178 -8.56 -0.40 3.84
CA ASN A 178 -8.49 -0.68 5.27
C ASN A 178 -8.20 -2.18 5.48
N ILE A 179 -6.94 -2.50 5.71
CA ILE A 179 -6.43 -3.87 5.81
C ILE A 179 -6.20 -4.25 7.28
N ALA A 180 -6.82 -5.33 7.72
CA ALA A 180 -6.62 -5.91 9.05
C ALA A 180 -6.07 -7.34 8.94
N ILE A 181 -4.83 -7.54 9.40
CA ILE A 181 -4.17 -8.86 9.47
C ILE A 181 -4.06 -9.24 10.94
N GLN A 182 -4.73 -10.31 11.36
CA GLN A 182 -4.90 -10.61 12.78
C GLN A 182 -4.91 -12.10 13.12
N ASN A 183 -4.72 -12.39 14.42
CA ASN A 183 -4.88 -13.73 15.01
C ASN A 183 -3.96 -14.79 14.39
N ASN A 184 -2.64 -14.56 14.40
CA ASN A 184 -1.64 -15.47 13.83
C ASN A 184 -1.82 -15.67 12.32
N SER A 185 -2.12 -14.59 11.61
CA SER A 185 -2.11 -14.58 10.15
C SER A 185 -0.70 -14.39 9.60
N HIS A 186 -0.48 -14.87 8.38
CA HIS A 186 0.80 -14.78 7.66
C HIS A 186 0.56 -14.30 6.23
N VAL A 187 1.17 -13.17 5.85
CA VAL A 187 1.00 -12.57 4.51
C VAL A 187 2.36 -12.34 3.86
N ALA A 188 2.52 -12.81 2.61
CA ALA A 188 3.74 -12.70 1.82
C ALA A 188 3.73 -11.46 0.91
N GLY A 189 3.95 -10.29 1.50
CA GLY A 189 4.00 -9.02 0.79
C GLY A 189 2.65 -8.30 0.70
N ILE A 190 2.73 -6.98 0.73
CA ILE A 190 1.61 -6.07 0.51
C ILE A 190 2.09 -4.98 -0.44
N THR A 191 1.42 -4.82 -1.58
CA THR A 191 1.67 -3.76 -2.56
C THR A 191 0.41 -2.90 -2.66
N LEU A 192 0.55 -1.62 -2.39
CA LEU A 192 -0.54 -0.65 -2.52
C LEU A 192 -0.16 0.39 -3.58
N GLY A 193 -0.97 0.48 -4.62
CA GLY A 193 -0.88 1.50 -5.65
C GLY A 193 -1.98 2.53 -5.50
N GLN A 194 -1.67 3.80 -5.78
CA GLN A 194 -2.70 4.82 -5.90
C GLN A 194 -3.34 4.74 -7.29
N GLU A 195 -4.64 4.50 -7.36
CA GLU A 195 -5.40 4.71 -8.59
C GLU A 195 -5.88 6.16 -8.74
N GLU A 196 -6.13 6.57 -9.98
CA GLU A 196 -6.79 7.84 -10.27
C GLU A 196 -8.26 7.77 -9.83
N GLN A 197 -8.68 8.69 -8.94
CA GLN A 197 -10.09 8.82 -8.58
C GLN A 197 -10.80 9.80 -9.52
N ASP A 198 -11.98 9.45 -10.03
CA ASP A 198 -12.81 10.40 -10.80
C ASP A 198 -13.51 11.36 -9.83
N TYR A 199 -12.83 12.46 -9.52
CA TYR A 199 -13.44 13.57 -8.83
C TYR A 199 -14.38 14.33 -9.77
N ALA A 200 -15.68 14.14 -9.58
CA ALA A 200 -16.69 14.96 -10.24
C ALA A 200 -16.61 16.47 -9.88
N ASP A 201 -15.82 16.84 -8.86
CA ASP A 201 -15.60 18.22 -8.43
C ASP A 201 -14.10 18.55 -8.40
N SER A 202 -13.63 19.28 -9.40
CA SER A 202 -12.29 19.89 -9.39
C SER A 202 -12.15 20.85 -8.19
N GLY A 203 -11.20 20.55 -7.31
CA GLY A 203 -10.97 21.29 -6.06
C GLY A 203 -11.21 20.50 -4.77
N SER A 204 -11.18 19.16 -4.82
CA SER A 204 -11.14 18.32 -3.62
C SER A 204 -9.92 18.65 -2.76
N THR A 205 -10.07 18.58 -1.43
CA THR A 205 -9.00 18.77 -0.43
C THR A 205 -8.65 17.46 0.26
N ASP A 206 -8.69 16.38 -0.49
CA ASP A 206 -8.73 15.06 0.07
C ASP A 206 -7.47 14.25 -0.25
N SER A 207 -7.33 13.12 0.43
CA SER A 207 -6.19 12.22 0.29
C SER A 207 -6.67 10.82 -0.03
N PHE A 208 -5.88 10.09 -0.82
CA PHE A 208 -5.98 8.66 -0.97
C PHE A 208 -5.40 8.00 0.28
N VAL A 209 -6.21 7.33 1.10
CA VAL A 209 -5.77 6.84 2.41
C VAL A 209 -5.83 5.32 2.52
N ASP A 210 -4.69 4.73 2.84
CA ASP A 210 -4.57 3.34 3.24
C ASP A 210 -4.30 3.21 4.73
N ASN A 211 -4.97 2.25 5.36
CA ASN A 211 -4.75 1.90 6.76
C ASN A 211 -4.50 0.40 6.87
N ILE A 212 -3.30 0.05 7.33
CA ILE A 212 -2.88 -1.34 7.56
C ILE A 212 -2.71 -1.54 9.06
N THR A 213 -3.39 -2.53 9.62
CA THR A 213 -3.22 -2.95 11.01
C THR A 213 -2.85 -4.42 11.07
N VAL A 214 -1.69 -4.74 11.62
CA VAL A 214 -1.18 -6.11 11.77
C VAL A 214 -1.05 -6.43 13.26
N THR A 215 -1.89 -7.33 13.76
CA THR A 215 -1.93 -7.69 15.19
C THR A 215 -1.66 -9.17 15.40
N ASP A 216 -0.72 -9.50 16.29
CA ASP A 216 -0.36 -10.90 16.59
C ASP A 216 -0.07 -11.73 15.33
N SER A 217 0.56 -11.13 14.31
CA SER A 217 0.66 -11.70 12.96
C SER A 217 1.99 -11.36 12.29
N THR A 218 2.24 -11.93 11.11
CA THR A 218 3.48 -11.73 10.36
C THR A 218 3.21 -11.26 8.94
N VAL A 219 3.96 -10.25 8.50
CA VAL A 219 4.09 -9.87 7.09
C VAL A 219 5.54 -10.08 6.68
N THR A 220 5.76 -10.84 5.62
CA THR A 220 7.09 -11.06 5.04
C THR A 220 7.18 -10.43 3.66
N SER A 221 8.37 -10.45 3.05
CA SER A 221 8.50 -10.15 1.63
C SER A 221 7.72 -11.15 0.77
N GLY A 222 7.13 -10.62 -0.30
CA GLY A 222 6.48 -11.38 -1.37
C GLY A 222 7.38 -11.55 -2.59
N SER A 223 6.85 -12.16 -3.64
CA SER A 223 7.59 -12.46 -4.86
C SER A 223 7.07 -11.63 -6.02
N TRP A 224 7.95 -10.95 -6.74
CA TRP A 224 7.61 -10.21 -7.98
C TRP A 224 8.16 -10.90 -9.24
N THR A 225 8.82 -12.03 -9.05
CA THR A 225 9.41 -12.83 -10.12
C THR A 225 9.24 -14.29 -9.76
N GLU A 226 9.03 -15.18 -10.72
CA GLU A 226 8.80 -16.61 -10.42
C GLU A 226 9.76 -17.19 -9.37
N LEU A 227 9.19 -17.81 -8.34
CA LEU A 227 9.90 -18.50 -7.25
C LEU A 227 10.90 -19.56 -7.75
N ASP A 228 10.61 -20.22 -8.87
CA ASP A 228 11.49 -21.24 -9.46
C ASP A 228 12.72 -20.66 -10.17
N THR A 229 12.82 -19.32 -10.28
CA THR A 229 13.92 -18.63 -10.97
C THR A 229 14.71 -17.73 -10.02
N THR A 230 14.17 -16.55 -9.70
CA THR A 230 14.82 -15.51 -8.89
C THR A 230 13.95 -15.03 -7.73
N GLY A 231 12.67 -15.44 -7.70
CA GLY A 231 11.74 -15.11 -6.63
C GLY A 231 12.07 -15.84 -5.34
N PHE A 232 11.57 -15.29 -4.24
CA PHE A 232 11.47 -15.97 -2.97
C PHE A 232 10.31 -15.36 -2.18
N TYR A 233 9.67 -16.18 -1.35
CA TYR A 233 8.75 -15.73 -0.32
C TYR A 233 9.44 -15.92 1.04
N GLY A 234 9.36 -14.91 1.90
CA GLY A 234 9.79 -15.03 3.29
C GLY A 234 11.25 -15.43 3.49
N GLN A 235 12.16 -14.46 3.57
CA GLN A 235 13.49 -14.72 4.12
C GLN A 235 13.40 -14.95 5.64
N SER A 236 14.47 -15.50 6.24
CA SER A 236 14.48 -15.68 7.70
C SER A 236 14.57 -14.33 8.43
N GLU A 237 14.35 -14.32 9.75
CA GLU A 237 14.52 -13.12 10.60
C GLU A 237 15.97 -12.60 10.66
N LYS A 238 16.88 -13.13 9.85
CA LYS A 238 18.27 -12.68 9.77
C LYS A 238 18.37 -11.51 8.80
N PRO A 239 18.86 -10.34 9.25
CA PRO A 239 18.99 -9.18 8.35
C PRO A 239 19.89 -9.44 7.14
N SER A 240 20.87 -10.36 7.25
CA SER A 240 21.74 -10.77 6.14
C SER A 240 21.00 -11.40 4.96
N ASP A 241 19.82 -11.97 5.19
CA ASP A 241 19.03 -12.56 4.10
C ASP A 241 18.39 -11.48 3.22
N TYR A 242 18.35 -10.25 3.74
CA TYR A 242 17.91 -9.04 3.06
C TYR A 242 19.09 -8.12 2.74
N SER A 243 20.27 -8.66 2.43
CA SER A 243 21.46 -7.81 2.16
C SER A 243 21.51 -7.23 0.74
N GLY A 244 20.54 -7.56 -0.13
CA GLY A 244 20.44 -6.98 -1.47
C GLY A 244 21.62 -7.30 -2.41
N ASP A 245 22.37 -8.39 -2.16
CA ASP A 245 23.51 -8.80 -3.00
C ASP A 245 23.10 -9.31 -4.40
N ALA A 246 21.82 -9.21 -4.75
CA ALA A 246 21.34 -9.28 -6.12
C ALA A 246 20.89 -7.88 -6.55
N THR A 247 21.79 -7.16 -7.24
CA THR A 247 21.36 -6.23 -8.29
C THR A 247 20.53 -7.01 -9.30
N MET A 248 19.23 -7.15 -9.07
CA MET A 248 18.28 -7.41 -10.15
C MET A 248 18.11 -6.09 -10.87
N ALA A 249 18.53 -6.02 -12.13
CA ALA A 249 18.15 -4.89 -12.98
C ALA A 249 16.62 -4.76 -12.90
N VAL A 250 16.18 -3.56 -12.58
CA VAL A 250 14.82 -3.19 -12.22
C VAL A 250 13.80 -3.72 -13.23
N ASN A 251 12.67 -4.21 -12.72
CA ASN A 251 11.45 -4.50 -13.48
C ASN A 251 10.27 -3.59 -13.03
N TYR A 252 10.55 -2.48 -12.35
CA TYR A 252 9.56 -1.50 -11.92
C TYR A 252 10.01 -0.07 -12.22
N ASP A 253 9.25 0.64 -13.03
CA ASP A 253 9.51 2.04 -13.37
C ASP A 253 9.17 2.94 -12.18
N VAL A 254 10.11 3.05 -11.23
CA VAL A 254 9.94 3.77 -9.96
C VAL A 254 9.74 5.28 -10.14
N ASN A 255 10.00 5.83 -11.33
CA ASN A 255 9.78 7.24 -11.64
C ASN A 255 8.54 7.49 -12.51
N GLY A 256 7.90 6.43 -13.02
CA GLY A 256 6.67 6.49 -13.81
C GLY A 256 6.80 7.05 -15.23
N ASP A 257 8.01 7.14 -15.81
CA ASP A 257 8.26 7.69 -17.16
C ASP A 257 7.93 6.73 -18.33
N GLY A 258 7.45 5.54 -18.01
CA GLY A 258 7.18 4.42 -18.90
C GLY A 258 8.43 3.63 -19.33
N ALA A 259 9.61 3.90 -18.75
CA ALA A 259 10.88 3.35 -19.21
C ALA A 259 11.86 3.03 -18.06
N ILE A 260 11.96 1.75 -17.71
CA ILE A 260 12.97 1.28 -16.76
C ILE A 260 14.39 1.48 -17.31
N ASN A 261 15.16 2.37 -16.68
CA ASN A 261 16.48 2.78 -17.14
C ASN A 261 17.45 3.11 -15.97
N SER A 262 18.63 3.67 -16.28
CA SER A 262 19.67 3.95 -15.28
C SER A 262 19.35 5.12 -14.34
N ASN A 263 18.26 5.85 -14.61
CA ASN A 263 17.77 6.92 -13.75
C ASN A 263 16.84 6.39 -12.64
N ASP A 264 16.43 5.13 -12.71
CA ASP A 264 15.64 4.45 -11.69
C ASP A 264 16.53 3.91 -10.57
N ARG A 265 16.12 4.12 -9.32
CA ARG A 265 16.74 3.41 -8.20
C ARG A 265 16.45 1.93 -8.32
N ILE A 266 17.52 1.14 -8.27
CA ILE A 266 17.41 -0.31 -8.35
C ILE A 266 16.97 -0.91 -7.01
N VAL A 267 15.69 -1.27 -6.91
CA VAL A 267 15.09 -1.97 -5.77
C VAL A 267 14.89 -3.44 -6.13
N ASN A 268 15.36 -4.35 -5.28
CA ASN A 268 15.01 -5.76 -5.39
C ASN A 268 13.61 -5.95 -4.82
N MET A 269 12.60 -6.00 -5.69
CA MET A 269 11.21 -6.04 -5.25
C MET A 269 10.85 -7.32 -4.48
N ASN A 270 11.63 -8.40 -4.65
CA ASN A 270 11.47 -9.63 -3.86
C ASN A 270 11.87 -9.45 -2.38
N ASP A 271 12.65 -8.41 -2.03
CA ASP A 271 12.95 -8.08 -0.63
C ASP A 271 11.83 -7.28 0.03
N VAL A 272 10.87 -6.73 -0.73
CA VAL A 272 9.86 -5.80 -0.24
C VAL A 272 8.71 -6.54 0.42
N ALA A 273 8.42 -6.19 1.67
CA ALA A 273 7.28 -6.69 2.43
C ALA A 273 6.08 -5.75 2.41
N LEU A 274 6.33 -4.46 2.25
CA LEU A 274 5.28 -3.45 2.13
C LEU A 274 5.71 -2.38 1.13
N ALA A 275 4.91 -2.17 0.09
CA ALA A 275 5.08 -1.08 -0.87
C ALA A 275 3.86 -0.16 -0.85
N ALA A 276 4.12 1.14 -0.86
CA ALA A 276 3.14 2.19 -1.12
C ALA A 276 3.65 3.01 -2.31
N ILE A 277 2.87 3.05 -3.39
CA ILE A 277 3.30 3.59 -4.68
C ILE A 277 2.27 4.60 -5.20
N ASP A 278 2.70 5.85 -5.25
CA ASP A 278 1.95 6.96 -5.83
C ASP A 278 1.74 6.82 -7.34
N ASN A 279 0.69 7.47 -7.84
CA ASN A 279 0.42 7.68 -9.25
C ASN A 279 0.56 9.17 -9.59
N SER A 280 1.57 9.49 -10.40
CA SER A 280 1.88 10.85 -10.86
C SER A 280 0.77 11.61 -11.58
N ALA A 281 -0.27 10.92 -12.06
CA ALA A 281 -1.45 11.57 -12.64
C ALA A 281 -2.43 12.08 -11.58
N SER A 282 -2.35 11.57 -10.35
CA SER A 282 -3.24 11.91 -9.24
C SER A 282 -3.18 13.39 -8.88
N GLU A 283 -4.32 13.94 -8.46
CA GLU A 283 -4.43 15.29 -7.89
C GLU A 283 -4.35 15.26 -6.35
N GLU A 284 -4.51 14.10 -5.74
CA GLU A 284 -4.57 13.92 -4.28
C GLU A 284 -3.30 13.29 -3.72
N SER A 285 -2.95 13.72 -2.50
CA SER A 285 -1.89 13.06 -1.74
C SER A 285 -2.26 11.63 -1.33
N MET A 286 -1.30 10.72 -1.45
CA MET A 286 -1.35 9.38 -0.89
C MET A 286 -0.91 9.38 0.57
N LYS A 287 -1.69 8.75 1.46
CA LYS A 287 -1.40 8.62 2.89
C LYS A 287 -1.52 7.16 3.30
N THR A 288 -0.39 6.49 3.45
CA THR A 288 -0.33 5.10 3.90
C THR A 288 0.04 5.04 5.38
N ASN A 289 -0.82 4.44 6.19
CA ASN A 289 -0.61 4.28 7.63
C ASN A 289 -0.55 2.81 7.99
N ALA A 290 0.63 2.31 8.36
CA ALA A 290 0.86 0.92 8.73
C ALA A 290 1.21 0.80 10.21
N THR A 291 0.45 -0.02 10.95
CA THR A 291 0.68 -0.28 12.38
C THR A 291 0.83 -1.78 12.63
N PHE A 292 1.98 -2.17 13.20
CA PHE A 292 2.26 -3.51 13.67
C PHE A 292 2.19 -3.53 15.19
N ASN A 293 1.41 -4.45 15.75
CA ASN A 293 1.19 -4.58 17.18
C ASN A 293 1.41 -6.03 17.63
N ASN A 294 2.43 -6.27 18.45
CA ASN A 294 2.92 -7.62 18.78
C ASN A 294 3.10 -8.50 17.53
N SER A 295 3.68 -7.92 16.47
CA SER A 295 3.75 -8.53 15.14
C SER A 295 5.16 -8.47 14.57
N THR A 296 5.39 -9.19 13.47
CA THR A 296 6.68 -9.19 12.78
C THR A 296 6.52 -8.70 11.34
N LEU A 297 7.40 -7.80 10.93
CA LEU A 297 7.59 -7.34 9.57
C LEU A 297 8.98 -7.78 9.11
N THR A 298 9.07 -8.60 8.06
CA THR A 298 10.35 -9.11 7.58
C THR A 298 10.50 -8.83 6.10
N GLY A 299 11.26 -7.80 5.77
CA GLY A 299 11.47 -7.27 4.42
C GLY A 299 11.58 -5.76 4.40
N ASP A 300 11.96 -5.23 3.25
CA ASP A 300 12.05 -3.81 3.00
C ASP A 300 10.66 -3.17 2.94
N VAL A 301 10.60 -1.89 3.31
CA VAL A 301 9.41 -1.06 3.12
C VAL A 301 9.73 -0.03 2.05
N LEU A 302 9.02 -0.10 0.94
CA LEU A 302 9.17 0.78 -0.21
C LEU A 302 8.09 1.86 -0.19
N PHE A 303 8.51 3.10 -0.35
CA PHE A 303 7.64 4.24 -0.54
C PHE A 303 8.10 5.01 -1.77
N VAL A 304 7.19 5.14 -2.75
CA VAL A 304 7.41 5.88 -3.99
C VAL A 304 6.41 7.01 -4.05
N SER A 305 6.89 8.23 -4.30
CA SER A 305 6.07 9.43 -4.40
C SER A 305 6.61 10.39 -5.47
N THR A 306 5.68 10.96 -6.22
CA THR A 306 5.92 12.01 -7.21
C THR A 306 5.11 13.25 -6.87
N PHE A 307 5.45 14.38 -7.48
CA PHE A 307 4.60 15.55 -7.34
C PHE A 307 3.30 15.32 -8.09
N ASN A 308 2.18 15.39 -7.37
CA ASN A 308 0.83 15.32 -7.90
C ASN A 308 0.60 16.33 -9.02
N SER A 309 -0.33 16.04 -9.92
CA SER A 309 -0.57 16.82 -11.13
C SER A 309 -0.98 18.28 -10.86
N GLY A 310 -1.47 18.56 -9.64
CA GLY A 310 -1.77 19.90 -9.13
C GLY A 310 -0.57 20.72 -8.63
N PHE A 311 0.65 20.16 -8.63
CA PHE A 311 1.84 20.83 -8.11
C PHE A 311 2.77 21.35 -9.23
N ALA A 312 3.16 22.62 -9.12
CA ALA A 312 4.14 23.27 -9.96
C ALA A 312 5.49 23.43 -9.22
N PRO A 313 6.46 22.49 -9.36
CA PRO A 313 7.74 22.56 -8.66
C PRO A 313 8.65 23.74 -9.09
N GLN A 314 8.33 24.38 -10.21
CA GLN A 314 8.99 25.60 -10.70
C GLN A 314 8.13 26.86 -10.50
N GLY A 315 6.95 26.72 -9.89
CA GLY A 315 5.98 27.78 -9.68
C GLY A 315 5.22 28.21 -10.95
N ALA A 316 3.98 28.65 -10.77
CA ALA A 316 3.14 29.22 -11.81
C ALA A 316 2.24 30.34 -11.26
N ASP A 317 2.06 31.42 -12.03
CA ASP A 317 1.07 32.48 -11.76
C ASP A 317 -0.21 32.16 -12.54
N THR A 318 -0.99 31.18 -12.05
CA THR A 318 -2.15 30.64 -12.78
C THR A 318 -3.37 31.57 -12.73
N ASN A 319 -3.46 32.43 -11.72
CA ASN A 319 -4.56 33.38 -11.54
C ASN A 319 -4.28 34.80 -12.09
N ALA A 320 -3.05 35.04 -12.58
CA ALA A 320 -2.56 36.30 -13.14
C ALA A 320 -2.59 37.50 -12.16
N ASP A 321 -2.41 37.24 -10.87
CA ASP A 321 -2.31 38.29 -9.83
C ASP A 321 -0.86 38.79 -9.62
N GLY A 322 0.12 38.13 -10.27
CA GLY A 322 1.54 38.46 -10.21
C GLY A 322 2.31 37.78 -9.07
N VAL A 323 1.67 36.88 -8.32
CA VAL A 323 2.28 35.98 -7.35
C VAL A 323 2.54 34.63 -8.04
N ILE A 324 3.72 34.06 -7.80
CA ILE A 324 4.05 32.72 -8.27
C ILE A 324 3.65 31.76 -7.16
N ASP A 325 2.82 30.77 -7.47
CA ASP A 325 2.31 29.77 -6.52
C ASP A 325 2.74 28.36 -6.97
N SER A 326 2.78 27.40 -6.04
CA SER A 326 3.10 25.99 -6.35
C SER A 326 1.86 25.10 -6.46
N ASN A 327 0.71 25.48 -5.90
CA ASN A 327 -0.54 24.72 -5.99
C ASN A 327 -1.31 24.87 -7.32
N MET A 328 -0.79 25.57 -8.33
CA MET A 328 -1.47 25.78 -9.62
C MET A 328 -2.93 26.28 -9.54
N GLY A 329 -3.38 26.83 -8.40
CA GLY A 329 -4.76 27.26 -8.15
C GLY A 329 -5.57 26.37 -7.18
N TYR A 330 -5.01 25.29 -6.63
CA TYR A 330 -5.59 24.53 -5.52
C TYR A 330 -5.57 25.33 -4.21
N SER A 331 -6.51 25.02 -3.31
CA SER A 331 -6.70 25.83 -2.08
C SER A 331 -5.68 25.56 -0.97
N ASP A 332 -4.90 24.48 -1.08
CA ASP A 332 -3.93 24.05 -0.08
C ASP A 332 -2.83 23.18 -0.73
N ASP A 333 -1.57 23.40 -0.34
CA ASP A 333 -0.42 22.65 -0.83
C ASP A 333 -0.28 21.26 -0.17
N SER A 334 -0.98 21.02 0.95
CA SER A 334 -0.98 19.73 1.68
C SER A 334 -1.55 18.55 0.87
N LEU A 335 -2.16 18.84 -0.28
CA LEU A 335 -2.58 17.85 -1.28
C LEU A 335 -1.41 17.29 -2.10
N ASN A 336 -0.23 17.89 -2.03
CA ASN A 336 0.93 17.52 -2.86
C ASN A 336 2.04 16.83 -2.08
N GLN A 337 1.77 16.46 -0.82
CA GLN A 337 2.72 15.75 0.02
C GLN A 337 2.14 14.39 0.38
N ASP A 338 2.72 13.32 -0.14
CA ASP A 338 2.40 11.96 0.24
C ASP A 338 3.05 11.59 1.58
N GLU A 339 2.52 10.58 2.25
CA GLU A 339 3.04 10.10 3.53
C GLU A 339 3.03 8.58 3.62
N MET A 340 4.16 8.03 4.04
CA MET A 340 4.26 6.68 4.58
C MET A 340 4.54 6.75 6.07
N ASN A 341 3.59 6.29 6.89
CA ASN A 341 3.68 6.28 8.34
C ASN A 341 3.72 4.83 8.84
N LEU A 342 4.90 4.36 9.27
CA LEU A 342 5.09 3.02 9.84
C LEU A 342 5.23 3.09 11.36
N THR A 343 4.39 2.35 12.07
CA THR A 343 4.42 2.21 13.53
C THR A 343 4.64 0.76 13.94
N LEU A 344 5.66 0.50 14.75
CA LEU A 344 5.89 -0.77 15.43
C LEU A 344 5.60 -0.58 16.92
N ASP A 345 4.66 -1.36 17.45
CA ASP A 345 4.19 -1.24 18.83
C ASP A 345 4.12 -2.59 19.56
N ASN A 346 4.11 -2.54 20.88
CA ASN A 346 3.97 -3.68 21.81
C ASN A 346 4.91 -4.86 21.49
N GLY A 347 6.20 -4.57 21.37
CA GLY A 347 7.22 -5.60 21.11
C GLY A 347 7.26 -6.10 19.68
N SER A 348 6.68 -5.35 18.73
CA SER A 348 6.79 -5.68 17.31
C SER A 348 8.22 -5.60 16.82
N LYS A 349 8.53 -6.39 15.80
CA LYS A 349 9.87 -6.45 15.21
C LYS A 349 9.84 -6.20 13.72
N TRP A 350 10.73 -5.35 13.24
CA TRP A 350 11.02 -5.17 11.83
C TRP A 350 12.45 -5.57 11.50
N VAL A 351 12.62 -6.45 10.50
CA VAL A 351 13.93 -6.75 9.89
C VAL A 351 13.87 -6.32 8.44
N GLY A 352 14.64 -5.32 8.04
CA GLY A 352 14.58 -4.76 6.68
C GLY A 352 15.10 -3.34 6.60
N ALA A 353 14.91 -2.69 5.45
CA ALA A 353 15.30 -1.31 5.21
C ALA A 353 14.12 -0.42 4.79
N ALA A 354 14.20 0.86 5.14
CA ALA A 354 13.30 1.89 4.63
C ALA A 354 13.81 2.41 3.28
N ILE A 355 13.04 2.25 2.22
CA ILE A 355 13.39 2.73 0.88
C ILE A 355 12.38 3.82 0.51
N SER A 356 12.87 5.04 0.38
CA SER A 356 12.11 6.20 -0.08
C SER A 356 12.65 6.65 -1.44
N GLU A 357 11.77 6.72 -2.44
CA GLU A 357 11.99 7.27 -3.78
C GLU A 357 11.04 8.45 -3.98
N VAL A 358 11.56 9.66 -3.84
CA VAL A 358 10.74 10.88 -3.81
C VAL A 358 11.35 11.98 -4.68
N GLN A 359 10.49 12.78 -5.30
CA GLN A 359 10.86 14.04 -5.95
C GLN A 359 11.04 15.16 -4.93
N ALA A 360 11.86 16.17 -5.26
CA ALA A 360 12.10 17.33 -4.39
C ALA A 360 12.30 18.63 -5.20
N THR A 361 11.93 19.76 -4.60
CA THR A 361 12.21 21.11 -5.13
C THR A 361 12.79 22.03 -4.05
N ALA A 362 13.69 22.92 -4.46
CA ALA A 362 14.23 24.00 -3.63
C ALA A 362 13.54 25.36 -3.92
N ASN A 363 12.60 25.39 -4.86
CA ASN A 363 11.83 26.60 -5.16
C ASN A 363 10.59 26.66 -4.24
N LEU A 364 10.74 27.30 -3.08
CA LEU A 364 9.71 27.41 -2.05
C LEU A 364 8.95 28.73 -2.23
N TYR A 365 7.86 28.71 -2.99
CA TYR A 365 7.05 29.91 -3.26
C TYR A 365 6.04 30.19 -2.13
N ASP A 366 5.13 29.24 -1.89
CA ASP A 366 4.07 29.23 -0.88
C ASP A 366 4.14 28.02 0.06
N VAL A 367 4.93 27.00 -0.28
CA VAL A 367 5.26 25.86 0.58
C VAL A 367 6.43 26.12 1.54
N ALA A 368 6.39 25.48 2.71
CA ALA A 368 7.53 25.38 3.61
C ALA A 368 8.36 24.12 3.31
N ALA A 369 9.67 24.17 3.53
CA ALA A 369 10.51 22.97 3.46
C ALA A 369 10.01 21.90 4.44
N ASN A 370 9.94 20.65 4.01
CA ASN A 370 9.38 19.53 4.78
C ASN A 370 10.36 18.36 4.99
N SER A 371 11.56 18.39 4.41
CA SER A 371 12.51 17.28 4.49
C SER A 371 13.95 17.69 4.79
N LEU A 372 14.66 16.78 5.46
CA LEU A 372 16.10 16.83 5.72
C LEU A 372 16.83 16.07 4.61
N TRP A 373 17.36 16.79 3.64
CA TRP A 373 18.04 16.23 2.47
C TRP A 373 19.57 16.36 2.59
N PRO A 374 20.37 15.60 1.81
CA PRO A 374 21.83 15.75 1.85
C PRO A 374 22.32 17.18 1.60
N ALA A 375 21.55 17.97 0.84
CA ALA A 375 21.81 19.39 0.55
C ALA A 375 21.22 20.37 1.58
N SER A 376 20.58 19.89 2.65
CA SER A 376 20.05 20.71 3.75
C SER A 376 21.14 21.54 4.44
N THR A 377 20.71 22.53 5.21
CA THR A 377 21.60 23.39 5.96
C THR A 377 22.24 22.62 7.11
N TYR A 378 23.57 22.70 7.22
CA TYR A 378 24.34 22.11 8.31
C TYR A 378 24.91 23.19 9.21
N ASN A 379 24.86 22.95 10.51
CA ASN A 379 25.51 23.77 11.51
C ASN A 379 27.03 23.70 11.32
N ALA A 380 27.66 24.85 11.05
CA ALA A 380 29.10 24.90 10.72
C ALA A 380 30.02 24.45 11.86
N ASP A 381 29.55 24.51 13.11
CA ASP A 381 30.35 24.17 14.29
C ASP A 381 30.25 22.68 14.65
N THR A 382 29.07 22.07 14.46
CA THR A 382 28.81 20.66 14.83
C THR A 382 28.82 19.70 13.66
N GLY A 383 28.59 20.20 12.44
CA GLY A 383 28.38 19.39 11.23
C GLY A 383 27.03 18.64 11.21
N TYR A 384 26.12 18.94 12.14
CA TYR A 384 24.77 18.38 12.17
C TYR A 384 23.80 19.19 11.32
N VAL A 385 22.75 18.55 10.80
CA VAL A 385 21.68 19.23 10.06
C VAL A 385 20.95 20.20 11.00
N ASP A 386 20.71 21.43 10.56
CA ASP A 386 20.14 22.56 11.33
C ASP A 386 18.90 23.18 10.66
N GLY A 387 18.52 22.72 9.46
CA GLY A 387 17.33 23.20 8.76
C GLY A 387 16.99 22.42 7.50
N ALA A 388 15.70 22.35 7.18
CA ALA A 388 15.18 21.84 5.91
C ALA A 388 15.25 22.95 4.85
N ASP A 389 15.68 22.60 3.63
CA ASP A 389 15.81 23.55 2.50
C ASP A 389 15.02 23.10 1.25
N VAL A 390 14.35 21.95 1.31
CA VAL A 390 13.60 21.39 0.19
C VAL A 390 12.20 20.96 0.61
N PHE A 391 11.30 21.03 -0.36
CA PHE A 391 9.99 20.39 -0.29
C PHE A 391 10.05 19.09 -1.10
N GLN A 392 9.74 17.97 -0.46
CA GLN A 392 9.62 16.65 -1.06
C GLN A 392 8.16 16.30 -1.33
N SER A 393 7.97 15.59 -2.43
CA SER A 393 6.69 14.98 -2.83
C SER A 393 6.14 14.01 -1.78
N GLY A 394 6.99 13.29 -1.07
CA GLY A 394 6.55 12.38 -0.02
C GLY A 394 7.47 12.39 1.19
N VAL A 395 6.92 12.04 2.36
CA VAL A 395 7.70 11.82 3.60
C VAL A 395 7.48 10.43 4.17
N PHE A 396 8.57 9.81 4.64
CA PHE A 396 8.54 8.49 5.26
C PHE A 396 8.89 8.61 6.76
N ASN A 397 7.90 8.38 7.62
CA ASN A 397 8.02 8.42 9.06
C ASN A 397 7.98 7.01 9.68
N VAL A 398 8.87 6.76 10.64
CA VAL A 398 8.92 5.51 11.42
C VAL A 398 8.79 5.82 12.91
N THR A 399 7.90 5.09 13.59
CA THR A 399 7.72 5.13 15.04
C THR A 399 7.91 3.74 15.63
N LEU A 400 8.75 3.62 16.64
CA LEU A 400 8.90 2.41 17.45
C LEU A 400 8.48 2.70 18.89
N ASP A 401 7.58 1.88 19.42
CA ASP A 401 7.03 2.06 20.76
C ASP A 401 6.87 0.75 21.54
N HIS A 402 6.75 0.87 22.87
CA HIS A 402 6.54 -0.21 23.84
C HIS A 402 7.45 -1.46 23.64
N GLY A 403 8.76 -1.24 23.49
CA GLY A 403 9.74 -2.32 23.41
C GLY A 403 9.89 -2.95 22.03
N SER A 404 9.45 -2.25 20.99
CA SER A 404 9.59 -2.69 19.59
C SER A 404 11.02 -2.52 19.08
N GLU A 405 11.37 -3.30 18.06
CA GLU A 405 12.73 -3.41 17.52
C GLU A 405 12.73 -3.23 16.00
N TRP A 406 13.70 -2.47 15.48
CA TRP A 406 14.03 -2.47 14.06
C TRP A 406 15.50 -2.85 13.86
N ASP A 407 15.71 -3.97 13.17
CA ASP A 407 17.01 -4.43 12.71
C ASP A 407 17.22 -4.00 11.25
N THR A 408 18.04 -2.97 11.04
CA THR A 408 18.27 -2.43 9.70
C THR A 408 19.17 -3.37 8.90
N SER A 409 18.71 -3.87 7.76
CA SER A 409 19.49 -4.76 6.87
C SER A 409 20.35 -3.99 5.84
N LYS A 410 19.93 -2.79 5.44
CA LYS A 410 20.58 -1.94 4.42
C LYS A 410 20.52 -0.46 4.83
N ALA A 411 21.13 0.40 4.00
CA ALA A 411 20.93 1.84 4.11
C ALA A 411 19.44 2.18 4.01
N SER A 412 18.96 2.98 4.96
CA SER A 412 17.55 3.36 5.08
C SER A 412 17.38 4.86 4.92
N THR A 413 16.34 5.27 4.20
CA THR A 413 15.98 6.68 3.95
C THR A 413 14.61 6.95 4.55
N ILE A 414 14.56 7.82 5.57
CA ILE A 414 13.36 8.26 6.28
C ILE A 414 13.49 9.74 6.66
N ASP A 415 12.38 10.40 6.89
CA ASP A 415 12.31 11.81 7.30
C ASP A 415 12.24 11.95 8.82
N THR A 416 11.45 11.09 9.47
CA THR A 416 11.30 11.09 10.93
C THR A 416 11.50 9.69 11.50
N LEU A 417 12.32 9.61 12.55
CA LEU A 417 12.44 8.43 13.40
C LEU A 417 12.08 8.78 14.84
N THR A 418 11.04 8.13 15.37
CA THR A 418 10.62 8.24 16.77
C THR A 418 10.87 6.92 17.48
N VAL A 419 11.65 6.92 18.57
CA VAL A 419 11.95 5.71 19.36
C VAL A 419 11.59 5.94 20.83
N ASN A 420 10.56 5.24 21.31
CA ASN A 420 9.93 5.47 22.62
C ASN A 420 9.86 4.19 23.48
N ASN A 421 9.58 4.37 24.78
CA ASN A 421 9.18 3.32 25.72
C ASN A 421 9.99 2.01 25.69
N GLY A 422 11.31 2.12 25.55
CA GLY A 422 12.22 0.96 25.59
C GLY A 422 12.43 0.27 24.25
N SER A 423 11.91 0.84 23.15
CA SER A 423 12.19 0.40 21.79
C SER A 423 13.62 0.72 21.36
N GLN A 424 14.09 0.04 20.31
CA GLN A 424 15.46 0.19 19.81
C GLN A 424 15.58 0.01 18.30
N VAL A 425 16.63 0.60 17.74
CA VAL A 425 17.08 0.36 16.37
C VAL A 425 18.46 -0.25 16.43
N ASN A 426 18.62 -1.43 15.83
CA ASN A 426 19.90 -2.10 15.67
C ASN A 426 20.43 -1.84 14.27
N VAL A 427 21.52 -1.08 14.20
CA VAL A 427 22.17 -0.76 12.93
C VAL A 427 23.22 -1.83 12.63
N GLU A 428 23.02 -2.61 11.58
CA GLU A 428 24.07 -3.51 11.11
C GLU A 428 25.28 -2.69 10.64
N SER A 429 26.45 -2.96 11.24
CA SER A 429 27.69 -2.31 10.83
C SER A 429 28.09 -2.82 9.45
N SER A 430 27.97 -1.97 8.42
CA SER A 430 28.68 -2.21 7.17
C SER A 430 30.17 -2.31 7.50
N SER A 431 30.77 -3.48 7.26
CA SER A 431 32.21 -3.63 7.45
C SER A 431 32.92 -2.61 6.55
N PRO A 432 33.93 -1.87 7.05
CA PRO A 432 34.64 -0.93 6.22
C PRO A 432 35.29 -1.70 5.06
N ALA A 433 34.90 -1.37 3.83
CA ALA A 433 35.58 -1.84 2.64
C ALA A 433 37.09 -1.61 2.85
N GLY A 434 37.84 -2.70 2.89
CA GLY A 434 39.29 -2.67 3.02
C GLY A 434 39.90 -1.83 1.92
N ARG A 435 40.89 -1.02 2.31
CA ARG A 435 41.70 -0.14 1.45
C ARG A 435 42.25 -0.79 0.20
#